data_AF-A0A1F9SES6-F1
#
_entry.id   AF-A0A1F9SES6-F1
#
_cell.length_a   1.000
_cell.length_b   1.000
_cell.length_c   1.000
_cell.angle_alpha   90.00
_cell.angle_beta   90.00
_cell.angle_gamma   90.00
#
_symmetry.space_group_name_H-M   'P 1'
#
loop_
_entity.id
_entity.type
_entity.pdbx_description
1 polymer ?
#
loop_
_entity_poly.entity_id
_entity_poly.type
_entity_poly.pdbx_seq_one_letter_code
_entity_poly.pdbx_strand_id
1 'polypeptide(L)'
;MKWFLLLLIFIAGIYYLVNQHKTEVKQKEMAQMAKKDQIIALPDPGLPVKPEKTYVIKFSMATLKTLRSLTQDSNEKVRFASAELLWQLQDESAPGVIKNLFENETEISVKQQLIQMLAKDKSKLSLALLSEALKDYDRETRLKAVEAIGTFSNKDAIPALNRAMEDYDEEVRLKALEAVNRIRQDIEAHKEQQLREMENKPLFRIE
;
A
#
# COMPACT_ATOMS: atom_id res chain seq x y z
N MET A 1 26.06 -45.33 47.52
CA MET A 1 26.36 -43.96 47.04
C MET A 1 25.98 -43.69 45.58
N LYS A 2 26.04 -44.65 44.65
CA LYS A 2 25.76 -44.41 43.20
C LYS A 2 24.30 -44.02 42.86
N TRP A 3 23.31 -44.45 43.65
CA TRP A 3 21.90 -44.15 43.37
C TRP A 3 21.48 -42.71 43.70
N PHE A 4 22.17 -42.06 44.64
CA PHE A 4 21.92 -40.66 44.99
C PHE A 4 22.35 -39.71 43.87
N LEU A 5 23.44 -40.06 43.17
CA LEU A 5 23.92 -39.33 42.00
C LEU A 5 22.91 -39.41 40.84
N LEU A 6 22.34 -40.60 40.61
CA LEU A 6 21.30 -40.80 39.58
C LEU A 6 20.02 -40.03 39.90
N LEU A 7 19.62 -39.98 41.18
CA LEU A 7 18.48 -39.19 41.63
C LEU A 7 18.69 -37.68 41.38
N LEU A 8 19.88 -37.15 41.68
CA LEU A 8 20.21 -35.74 41.46
C LEU A 8 20.20 -35.37 39.98
N ILE A 9 20.75 -36.23 39.11
CA ILE A 9 20.73 -36.03 37.65
C ILE A 9 19.29 -36.04 37.13
N PHE A 10 18.45 -36.94 37.64
CA PHE A 10 17.04 -37.02 37.25
C PHE A 10 16.25 -35.76 37.65
N ILE A 11 16.43 -35.29 38.90
CA ILE A 11 15.79 -34.06 39.39
C ILE A 11 16.27 -32.84 38.60
N ALA A 12 17.57 -32.75 38.32
CA ALA A 12 18.14 -31.67 37.50
C ALA A 12 17.61 -31.70 36.06
N GLY A 13 17.43 -32.90 35.48
CA GLY A 13 16.85 -33.09 34.16
C GLY A 13 15.39 -32.63 34.08
N ILE A 14 14.57 -33.00 35.07
CA ILE A 14 13.17 -32.52 35.17
C ILE A 14 13.13 -31.00 35.33
N TYR A 15 13.96 -30.44 36.20
CA TYR A 15 14.05 -29.00 36.40
C TYR A 15 14.42 -28.27 35.11
N TYR A 16 15.39 -28.80 34.35
CA TYR A 16 15.81 -28.24 33.06
C TYR A 16 14.68 -28.29 32.02
N LEU A 17 13.97 -29.42 31.91
CA LEU A 17 12.84 -29.61 30.98
C LEU A 17 11.68 -28.65 31.26
N VAL A 18 11.31 -28.49 32.54
CA VAL A 18 10.24 -27.56 32.95
C VAL A 18 10.64 -26.11 32.67
N ASN A 19 11.92 -25.77 32.85
CA ASN A 19 12.42 -24.43 32.58
C ASN A 19 12.41 -24.11 31.08
N GLN A 20 12.80 -25.06 30.21
CA GLN A 20 12.73 -24.87 28.75
C GLN A 20 11.29 -24.65 28.26
N HIS A 21 10.33 -25.44 28.75
CA HIS A 21 8.93 -25.27 28.38
C HIS A 21 8.39 -23.89 28.79
N LYS A 22 8.77 -23.38 29.97
CA LYS A 22 8.39 -22.02 30.40
C LYS A 22 8.99 -20.94 29.50
N THR A 23 10.21 -21.11 29.02
CA THR A 23 10.83 -20.14 28.10
C THR A 23 10.17 -20.13 26.72
N GLU A 24 9.78 -21.30 26.20
CA GLU A 24 9.09 -21.39 24.90
C GLU A 24 7.70 -20.76 24.93
N VAL A 25 6.94 -20.98 26.01
CA VAL A 25 5.61 -20.37 26.18
C VAL A 25 5.72 -18.85 26.22
N LYS A 26 6.67 -18.30 27.00
CA LYS A 26 6.92 -16.85 27.04
C LYS A 26 7.33 -16.29 25.68
N GLN A 27 8.17 -16.99 24.91
CA GLN A 27 8.54 -16.54 23.57
C GLN A 27 7.35 -16.54 22.61
N LYS A 28 6.48 -17.55 22.66
CA LYS A 28 5.25 -17.61 21.84
C LYS A 28 4.28 -16.49 22.21
N GLU A 29 4.11 -16.21 23.50
CA GLU A 29 3.28 -15.10 23.99
C GLU A 29 3.84 -13.73 23.56
N MET A 30 5.14 -13.50 23.72
CA MET A 30 5.80 -12.27 23.26
C MET A 30 5.70 -12.09 21.74
N ALA A 31 5.84 -13.17 20.96
CA ALA A 31 5.69 -13.13 19.52
C ALA A 31 4.24 -12.82 19.08
N GLN A 32 3.24 -13.28 19.82
CA GLN A 32 1.83 -12.96 19.57
C GLN A 32 1.50 -11.51 19.95
N MET A 33 2.02 -11.01 21.07
CA MET A 33 1.86 -9.62 21.47
C MET A 33 2.52 -8.68 20.45
N ALA A 34 3.74 -8.98 20.01
CA ALA A 34 4.44 -8.19 18.98
C ALA A 34 3.71 -8.19 17.63
N LYS A 35 3.05 -9.29 17.25
CA LYS A 35 2.18 -9.31 16.05
C LYS A 35 0.93 -8.45 16.23
N LYS A 36 0.30 -8.49 17.41
CA LYS A 36 -0.89 -7.70 17.72
C LYS A 36 -0.61 -6.20 17.74
N ASP A 37 0.54 -5.79 18.26
CA ASP A 37 0.96 -4.38 18.35
C ASP A 37 1.45 -3.81 17.00
N GLN A 38 1.79 -4.67 16.02
CA GLN A 38 2.12 -4.26 14.65
C GLN A 38 0.88 -4.05 13.78
N ILE A 39 -0.28 -4.60 14.17
CA ILE A 39 -1.58 -4.29 13.58
C ILE A 39 -2.10 -2.99 14.22
N ILE A 40 -1.31 -1.92 14.13
CA ILE A 40 -1.89 -0.59 14.24
C ILE A 40 -2.59 -0.39 12.90
N ALA A 41 -3.92 -0.49 12.91
CA ALA A 41 -4.75 -0.01 11.81
C ALA A 41 -4.19 1.33 11.38
N LEU A 42 -3.70 1.42 10.13
CA LEU A 42 -3.23 2.67 9.56
C LEU A 42 -4.31 3.70 9.87
N PRO A 43 -4.03 4.74 10.69
CA PRO A 43 -4.99 5.81 10.85
C PRO A 43 -5.29 6.28 9.44
N ASP A 44 -6.58 6.30 9.06
CA ASP A 44 -7.05 6.73 7.74
C ASP A 44 -6.18 7.92 7.34
N PRO A 45 -5.21 7.72 6.41
CA PRO A 45 -4.23 8.75 6.16
C PRO A 45 -5.01 9.77 5.36
N GLY A 46 -5.66 10.69 6.08
CA GLY A 46 -6.52 11.70 5.52
C GLY A 46 -5.80 12.26 4.31
N LEU A 47 -6.48 12.21 3.15
CA LEU A 47 -5.90 12.61 1.88
C LEU A 47 -5.07 13.89 2.10
N PRO A 48 -3.83 13.98 1.57
CA PRO A 48 -3.00 15.16 1.81
C PRO A 48 -3.83 16.39 1.45
N VAL A 49 -3.91 17.32 2.41
CA VAL A 49 -4.99 18.32 2.50
C VAL A 49 -5.08 19.20 1.25
N LYS A 50 -3.99 19.32 0.48
CA LYS A 50 -3.95 20.05 -0.79
C LYS A 50 -2.97 19.41 -1.78
N PRO A 51 -3.34 19.23 -3.06
CA PRO A 51 -2.37 18.95 -4.11
C PRO A 51 -1.38 20.10 -4.22
N GLU A 52 -0.08 19.78 -4.34
CA GLU A 52 0.96 20.79 -4.56
C GLU A 52 0.79 21.37 -5.97
N LYS A 53 0.35 22.63 -6.07
CA LYS A 53 0.04 23.29 -7.34
C LYS A 53 1.32 23.56 -8.13
N THR A 54 1.70 22.67 -9.03
CA THR A 54 2.87 22.87 -9.90
C THR A 54 2.55 23.75 -11.12
N TYR A 55 1.26 24.01 -11.39
CA TYR A 55 0.80 24.75 -12.58
C TYR A 55 -0.15 25.91 -12.24
N VAL A 56 0.07 27.06 -12.88
CA VAL A 56 -0.86 28.21 -12.86
C VAL A 56 -1.94 27.97 -13.91
N ILE A 57 -3.16 27.67 -13.48
CA ILE A 57 -4.27 27.25 -14.34
C ILE A 57 -4.86 28.46 -15.11
N LYS A 58 -5.00 28.33 -16.44
CA LYS A 58 -5.70 29.26 -17.35
C LYS A 58 -7.15 28.79 -17.64
N PHE A 59 -7.96 28.48 -16.62
CA PHE A 59 -9.38 28.14 -16.81
C PHE A 59 -10.26 28.98 -15.90
N SER A 60 -11.44 29.37 -16.40
CA SER A 60 -12.39 30.17 -15.64
C SER A 60 -12.97 29.36 -14.49
N MET A 61 -13.34 30.03 -13.39
CA MET A 61 -14.07 29.39 -12.28
C MET A 61 -15.40 28.77 -12.73
N ALA A 62 -16.03 29.33 -13.75
CA ALA A 62 -17.24 28.77 -14.35
C ALA A 62 -16.95 27.39 -14.97
N THR A 63 -15.83 27.24 -15.68
CA THR A 63 -15.40 25.95 -16.27
C THR A 63 -15.19 24.89 -15.18
N LEU A 64 -14.48 25.22 -14.10
CA LEU A 64 -14.25 24.28 -12.99
C LEU A 64 -15.57 23.88 -12.33
N LYS A 65 -16.50 24.81 -12.14
CA LYS A 65 -17.84 24.51 -11.60
C LYS A 65 -18.60 23.54 -12.50
N THR A 66 -18.56 23.74 -13.81
CA THR A 66 -19.18 22.83 -14.78
C THR A 66 -18.55 21.44 -14.71
N LEU A 67 -17.21 21.33 -14.72
CA LEU A 67 -16.53 20.04 -14.58
C LEU A 67 -16.96 19.33 -13.29
N ARG A 68 -16.93 20.02 -12.15
CA ARG A 68 -17.39 19.45 -10.87
C ARG A 68 -18.81 18.88 -10.95
N SER A 69 -19.75 19.56 -11.62
CA SER A 69 -21.10 19.03 -11.81
C SER A 69 -21.18 17.81 -12.74
N LEU A 70 -20.35 17.76 -13.79
CA LEU A 70 -20.34 16.66 -14.77
C LEU A 70 -19.80 15.34 -14.18
N THR A 71 -19.23 15.36 -12.98
CA THR A 71 -18.86 14.13 -12.25
C THR A 71 -20.08 13.28 -11.85
N GLN A 72 -21.28 13.85 -11.92
CA GLN A 72 -22.56 13.20 -11.61
C GLN A 72 -23.45 13.08 -12.87
N ASP A 73 -22.86 13.20 -14.07
CA ASP A 73 -23.60 13.07 -15.32
C ASP A 73 -24.20 11.66 -15.48
N SER A 74 -25.33 11.56 -16.17
CA SER A 74 -25.95 10.27 -16.51
C SER A 74 -25.03 9.34 -17.31
N ASN A 75 -24.14 9.90 -18.14
CA ASN A 75 -23.21 9.16 -18.98
C ASN A 75 -21.90 8.89 -18.23
N GLU A 76 -21.55 7.61 -18.11
CA GLU A 76 -20.38 7.12 -17.38
C GLU A 76 -19.06 7.66 -17.94
N LYS A 77 -18.98 7.86 -19.26
CA LYS A 77 -17.79 8.41 -19.91
C LYS A 77 -17.62 9.90 -19.59
N VAL A 78 -18.74 10.63 -19.45
CA VAL A 78 -18.72 12.05 -19.05
C VAL A 78 -18.27 12.18 -17.60
N ARG A 79 -18.76 11.32 -16.70
CA ARG A 79 -18.32 11.29 -15.29
C ARG A 79 -16.81 11.08 -15.19
N PHE A 80 -16.30 10.04 -15.86
CA PHE A 80 -14.86 9.72 -15.86
C PHE A 80 -14.03 10.86 -16.47
N ALA A 81 -14.39 11.33 -17.66
CA ALA A 81 -13.65 12.40 -18.34
C ALA A 81 -13.60 13.69 -17.49
N SER A 82 -14.69 14.00 -16.79
CA SER A 82 -14.71 15.16 -15.90
C SER A 82 -13.80 14.96 -14.68
N ALA A 83 -13.82 13.79 -14.05
CA ALA A 83 -12.93 13.47 -12.94
C ALA A 83 -11.45 13.47 -13.35
N GLU A 84 -11.13 12.94 -14.53
CA GLU A 84 -9.79 12.94 -15.09
C GLU A 84 -9.30 14.37 -15.36
N LEU A 85 -10.13 15.23 -15.95
CA LEU A 85 -9.77 16.62 -16.18
C LEU A 85 -9.56 17.37 -14.85
N LEU A 86 -10.42 17.17 -13.86
CA LEU A 86 -10.24 17.77 -12.53
C LEU A 86 -8.92 17.31 -11.88
N TRP A 87 -8.57 16.04 -12.04
CA TRP A 87 -7.29 15.49 -11.57
C TRP A 87 -6.10 16.15 -12.27
N GLN A 88 -6.10 16.19 -13.60
CA GLN A 88 -5.03 16.81 -14.41
C GLN A 88 -4.87 18.31 -14.13
N LEU A 89 -5.98 18.99 -13.84
CA LEU A 89 -5.99 20.39 -13.45
C LEU A 89 -5.59 20.60 -11.99
N GLN A 90 -5.33 19.55 -11.21
CA GLN A 90 -5.05 19.63 -9.77
C GLN A 90 -6.13 20.45 -9.03
N ASP A 91 -7.39 20.28 -9.45
CA ASP A 91 -8.51 20.94 -8.80
C ASP A 91 -8.62 20.44 -7.35
N GLU A 92 -8.87 21.36 -6.42
CA GLU A 92 -8.95 21.04 -4.98
C GLU A 92 -10.03 20.00 -4.65
N SER A 93 -11.07 19.87 -5.48
CA SER A 93 -12.14 18.89 -5.29
C SER A 93 -11.79 17.50 -5.82
N ALA A 94 -10.75 17.36 -6.66
CA ALA A 94 -10.44 16.11 -7.35
C ALA A 94 -10.28 14.90 -6.41
N PRO A 95 -9.56 14.99 -5.27
CA PRO A 95 -9.45 13.84 -4.35
C PRO A 95 -10.81 13.40 -3.78
N GLY A 96 -11.68 14.36 -3.44
CA GLY A 96 -13.03 14.07 -2.94
C GLY A 96 -13.94 13.47 -4.01
N VAL A 97 -13.84 13.97 -5.25
CA VAL A 97 -14.56 13.42 -6.42
C VAL A 97 -14.15 11.98 -6.66
N ILE A 98 -12.85 11.68 -6.68
CA ILE A 98 -12.35 10.33 -6.95
C ILE A 98 -12.78 9.35 -5.85
N LYS A 99 -12.71 9.77 -4.58
CA LYS A 99 -13.24 8.98 -3.46
C LYS A 99 -14.73 8.68 -3.63
N ASN A 100 -15.54 9.70 -3.94
CA ASN A 100 -16.97 9.54 -4.16
C ASN A 100 -17.28 8.57 -5.32
N LEU A 101 -16.49 8.60 -6.39
CA LEU A 101 -16.64 7.66 -7.50
C LEU A 101 -16.28 6.23 -7.10
N PHE A 102 -15.25 5.98 -6.28
CA PHE A 102 -15.02 4.62 -5.78
C PHE A 102 -16.21 4.06 -4.98
N GLU A 103 -16.85 4.92 -4.17
CA GLU A 103 -17.99 4.57 -3.33
C GLU A 103 -19.29 4.37 -4.12
N ASN A 104 -19.60 5.25 -5.08
CA ASN A 104 -20.96 5.37 -5.64
C ASN A 104 -21.05 5.08 -7.14
N GLU A 105 -19.91 4.90 -7.83
CA GLU A 105 -19.92 4.58 -9.25
C GLU A 105 -20.51 3.19 -9.50
N THR A 106 -21.48 3.13 -10.40
CA THR A 106 -22.19 1.90 -10.76
C THR A 106 -21.43 1.09 -11.80
N GLU A 107 -20.69 1.77 -12.68
CA GLU A 107 -19.96 1.14 -13.77
C GLU A 107 -18.55 0.73 -13.34
N ILE A 108 -18.30 -0.58 -13.31
CA ILE A 108 -16.99 -1.16 -12.95
C ILE A 108 -15.88 -0.60 -13.86
N SER A 109 -16.19 -0.35 -15.14
CA SER A 109 -15.26 0.22 -16.11
C SER A 109 -14.72 1.58 -15.68
N VAL A 110 -15.55 2.45 -15.10
CA VAL A 110 -15.12 3.77 -14.62
C VAL A 110 -14.19 3.63 -13.42
N LYS A 111 -14.49 2.75 -12.46
CA LYS A 111 -13.58 2.47 -11.32
C LYS A 111 -12.22 1.96 -11.80
N GLN A 112 -12.21 1.05 -12.78
CA GLN A 112 -10.97 0.55 -13.37
C GLN A 112 -10.18 1.66 -14.08
N GLN A 113 -10.85 2.56 -14.80
CA GLN A 113 -10.20 3.71 -15.44
C GLN A 113 -9.61 4.66 -14.40
N LEU A 114 -10.30 4.94 -13.29
CA LEU A 114 -9.77 5.74 -12.19
C LEU A 114 -8.51 5.10 -11.58
N ILE A 115 -8.54 3.78 -11.35
CA ILE A 115 -7.38 3.03 -10.84
C ILE A 115 -6.20 3.15 -11.80
N GLN A 116 -6.42 2.97 -13.10
CA GLN A 116 -5.37 3.09 -14.12
C GLN A 116 -4.79 4.51 -14.19
N MET A 117 -5.66 5.52 -14.14
CA MET A 117 -5.28 6.93 -14.13
C MET A 117 -4.36 7.23 -12.93
N LEU A 118 -4.76 6.83 -11.72
CA LEU A 118 -3.96 7.02 -10.50
C LEU A 118 -2.66 6.19 -10.53
N ALA A 119 -2.70 4.97 -11.05
CA ALA A 119 -1.52 4.13 -11.18
C ALA A 119 -0.46 4.75 -12.09
N LYS A 120 -0.88 5.46 -13.14
CA LYS A 120 0.02 6.15 -14.09
C LYS A 120 0.65 7.41 -13.50
N ASP A 121 -0.07 8.13 -12.64
CA ASP A 121 0.40 9.38 -12.04
C ASP A 121 1.58 9.19 -11.08
N LYS A 122 1.64 8.04 -10.38
CA LYS A 122 2.74 7.65 -9.47
C LYS A 122 3.01 8.61 -8.31
N SER A 123 2.17 9.63 -8.07
CA SER A 123 2.33 10.51 -6.90
C SER A 123 1.93 9.84 -5.58
N LYS A 124 2.38 10.44 -4.47
CA LYS A 124 1.94 10.04 -3.12
C LYS A 124 0.44 10.19 -2.93
N LEU A 125 -0.17 11.21 -3.53
CA LEU A 125 -1.63 11.40 -3.46
C LEU A 125 -2.35 10.29 -4.23
N SER A 126 -1.86 9.88 -5.40
CA SER A 126 -2.42 8.75 -6.12
C SER A 126 -2.30 7.44 -5.36
N LEU A 127 -1.15 7.20 -4.71
CA LEU A 127 -0.98 6.03 -3.86
C LEU A 127 -1.97 6.03 -2.67
N ALA A 128 -2.22 7.19 -2.06
CA ALA A 128 -3.22 7.34 -1.01
C ALA A 128 -4.65 7.05 -1.51
N LEU A 129 -5.02 7.58 -2.67
CA LEU A 129 -6.33 7.32 -3.29
C LEU A 129 -6.50 5.86 -3.74
N LEU A 130 -5.45 5.23 -4.27
CA LEU A 130 -5.48 3.78 -4.57
C LEU A 130 -5.61 2.94 -3.29
N SER A 131 -5.01 3.39 -2.18
CA SER A 131 -5.17 2.74 -0.88
C SER A 131 -6.59 2.86 -0.32
N GLU A 132 -7.33 3.90 -0.70
CA GLU A 132 -8.76 4.02 -0.42
C GLU A 132 -9.53 2.89 -1.11
N ALA A 133 -9.21 2.62 -2.39
CA ALA A 133 -9.82 1.57 -3.19
C ALA A 133 -9.60 0.13 -2.69
N LEU A 134 -8.82 -0.05 -1.61
CA LEU A 134 -8.64 -1.32 -0.89
C LEU A 134 -9.62 -1.52 0.28
N LYS A 135 -10.43 -0.52 0.64
CA LYS A 135 -11.47 -0.63 1.68
C LYS A 135 -12.62 -1.53 1.18
N ASP A 136 -13.74 -1.59 1.89
CA ASP A 136 -14.89 -2.49 1.62
C ASP A 136 -15.69 -2.16 0.34
N TYR A 137 -15.02 -2.04 -0.79
CA TYR A 137 -15.61 -1.98 -2.12
C TYR A 137 -15.80 -3.38 -2.71
N ASP A 138 -16.34 -3.46 -3.92
CA ASP A 138 -16.42 -4.73 -4.65
C ASP A 138 -15.04 -5.35 -4.86
N ARG A 139 -15.02 -6.69 -4.91
CA ARG A 139 -13.81 -7.50 -5.04
C ARG A 139 -12.91 -7.07 -6.20
N GLU A 140 -13.52 -6.78 -7.35
CA GLU A 140 -12.79 -6.44 -8.58
C GLU A 140 -12.05 -5.10 -8.43
N THR A 141 -12.68 -4.10 -7.81
CA THR A 141 -12.05 -2.82 -7.48
C THR A 141 -10.84 -3.01 -6.57
N ARG A 142 -10.97 -3.81 -5.50
CA ARG A 142 -9.85 -4.06 -4.58
C ARG A 142 -8.71 -4.81 -5.26
N LEU A 143 -9.02 -5.83 -6.06
CA LEU A 143 -8.03 -6.59 -6.83
C LEU A 143 -7.23 -5.67 -7.76
N LYS A 144 -7.92 -4.82 -8.52
CA LYS A 144 -7.29 -3.85 -9.43
C LYS A 144 -6.47 -2.81 -8.69
N ALA A 145 -6.92 -2.36 -7.52
CA ALA A 145 -6.17 -1.45 -6.67
C ALA A 145 -4.86 -2.10 -6.17
N VAL A 146 -4.89 -3.36 -5.75
CA VAL A 146 -3.68 -4.11 -5.38
C VAL A 146 -2.70 -4.21 -6.55
N GLU A 147 -3.19 -4.59 -7.74
CA GLU A 147 -2.36 -4.67 -8.94
C GLU A 147 -1.70 -3.32 -9.25
N ALA A 148 -2.49 -2.23 -9.20
CA ALA A 148 -2.02 -0.87 -9.42
C ALA A 148 -0.99 -0.42 -8.39
N ILE A 149 -1.23 -0.63 -7.09
CA ILE A 149 -0.29 -0.30 -6.02
C ILE A 149 1.01 -1.10 -6.18
N GLY A 150 0.93 -2.35 -6.60
CA GLY A 150 2.10 -3.19 -6.89
C GLY A 150 3.00 -2.68 -8.03
N THR A 151 2.52 -1.75 -8.85
CA THR A 151 3.34 -1.08 -9.87
C THR A 151 4.10 0.15 -9.34
N PHE A 152 3.97 0.49 -8.06
CA PHE A 152 4.79 1.50 -7.41
C PHE A 152 6.07 0.84 -6.91
N SER A 153 7.19 1.04 -7.61
CA SER A 153 8.50 0.46 -7.25
C SER A 153 9.18 1.18 -6.07
N ASN A 154 8.41 1.59 -5.05
CA ASN A 154 8.94 2.23 -3.86
C ASN A 154 8.30 1.65 -2.58
N LYS A 155 9.00 1.84 -1.46
CA LYS A 155 8.60 1.28 -0.15
C LYS A 155 7.30 1.88 0.40
N ASP A 156 6.85 3.04 -0.08
CA ASP A 156 5.67 3.73 0.45
C ASP A 156 4.38 2.95 0.13
N ALA A 157 4.42 2.05 -0.87
CA ALA A 157 3.31 1.17 -1.24
C ALA A 157 3.14 -0.05 -0.32
N ILE A 158 4.20 -0.47 0.39
CA ILE A 158 4.19 -1.69 1.22
C ILE A 158 3.12 -1.66 2.32
N PRO A 159 2.91 -0.55 3.07
CA PRO A 159 1.87 -0.50 4.09
C PRO A 159 0.45 -0.72 3.56
N ALA A 160 0.15 -0.26 2.34
CA ALA A 160 -1.14 -0.47 1.70
C ALA A 160 -1.32 -1.94 1.27
N LEU A 161 -0.28 -2.54 0.69
CA LEU A 161 -0.31 -3.95 0.30
C LEU A 161 -0.39 -4.89 1.50
N ASN A 162 0.26 -4.57 2.61
CA ASN A 162 0.13 -5.36 3.84
C ASN A 162 -1.32 -5.43 4.33
N ARG A 163 -2.09 -4.33 4.22
CA ARG A 163 -3.53 -4.36 4.52
C ARG A 163 -4.29 -5.28 3.57
N ALA A 164 -3.97 -5.24 2.28
CA ALA A 164 -4.60 -6.12 1.30
C ALA A 164 -4.25 -7.61 1.50
N MET A 165 -3.17 -7.93 2.21
CA MET A 165 -2.87 -9.32 2.61
C MET A 165 -3.81 -9.84 3.70
N GLU A 166 -4.58 -8.97 4.35
CA GLU A 166 -5.61 -9.32 5.34
C GLU A 166 -7.02 -9.35 4.73
N ASP A 167 -7.15 -9.16 3.41
CA ASP A 167 -8.42 -9.15 2.70
C ASP A 167 -9.18 -10.49 2.86
N TYR A 168 -10.51 -10.43 2.88
CA TYR A 168 -11.34 -11.63 2.99
C TYR A 168 -11.24 -12.53 1.75
N ASP A 169 -10.97 -11.94 0.58
CA ASP A 169 -10.82 -12.66 -0.69
C ASP A 169 -9.40 -13.20 -0.87
N GLU A 170 -9.29 -14.48 -1.23
CA GLU A 170 -8.00 -15.16 -1.37
C GLU A 170 -7.14 -14.61 -2.51
N GLU A 171 -7.75 -14.23 -3.64
CA GLU A 171 -6.99 -13.72 -4.78
C GLU A 171 -6.41 -12.34 -4.47
N VAL A 172 -7.16 -11.49 -3.75
CA VAL A 172 -6.66 -10.19 -3.29
C VAL A 172 -5.44 -10.36 -2.38
N ARG A 173 -5.51 -11.29 -1.41
CA ARG A 173 -4.36 -11.60 -0.54
C ARG A 173 -3.15 -12.09 -1.33
N LEU A 174 -3.36 -13.01 -2.27
CA LEU A 174 -2.29 -13.55 -3.11
C LEU A 174 -1.62 -12.45 -3.95
N LYS A 175 -2.41 -11.61 -4.61
CA LYS A 175 -1.91 -10.48 -5.41
C LYS A 175 -1.16 -9.47 -4.57
N ALA A 176 -1.58 -9.24 -3.33
CA ALA A 176 -0.89 -8.34 -2.42
C ALA A 176 0.49 -8.87 -2.06
N LEU A 177 0.62 -10.17 -1.78
CA LEU A 177 1.90 -10.82 -1.52
C LEU A 177 2.83 -10.77 -2.76
N GLU A 178 2.30 -11.08 -3.95
CA GLU A 178 3.04 -10.98 -5.22
C GLU A 178 3.56 -9.55 -5.44
N ALA A 179 2.72 -8.55 -5.20
CA ALA A 179 3.07 -7.15 -5.32
C ALA A 179 4.20 -6.74 -4.36
N VAL A 180 4.14 -7.13 -3.08
CA VAL A 180 5.22 -6.85 -2.12
C VAL A 180 6.54 -7.48 -2.55
N ASN A 181 6.52 -8.73 -3.02
CA ASN A 181 7.73 -9.41 -3.47
C ASN A 181 8.37 -8.70 -4.67
N ARG A 182 7.56 -8.31 -5.65
CA ARG A 182 8.02 -7.54 -6.82
C ARG A 182 8.63 -6.20 -6.41
N ILE A 183 7.99 -5.43 -5.53
CA ILE A 183 8.55 -4.15 -5.06
C ILE A 183 9.90 -4.34 -4.38
N ARG A 184 10.05 -5.39 -3.57
CA ARG A 184 11.34 -5.72 -2.93
C ARG A 184 12.41 -6.04 -3.97
N GLN A 185 12.09 -6.86 -4.97
CA GLN A 185 13.01 -7.19 -6.06
C GLN A 185 13.42 -5.94 -6.85
N ASP A 186 12.47 -5.07 -7.18
CA ASP A 186 12.75 -3.81 -7.87
C ASP A 186 13.71 -2.94 -7.04
N ILE A 187 13.47 -2.78 -5.73
CA ILE A 187 14.32 -1.98 -4.85
C ILE A 187 15.75 -2.56 -4.79
N GLU A 188 15.89 -3.87 -4.64
CA GLU A 188 17.23 -4.49 -4.61
C GLU A 188 17.94 -4.39 -5.96
N ALA A 189 17.25 -4.60 -7.08
CA ALA A 189 17.82 -4.44 -8.42
C ALA A 189 18.33 -3.00 -8.65
N HIS A 190 17.58 -1.98 -8.20
CA HIS A 190 18.03 -0.59 -8.30
C HIS A 190 19.26 -0.31 -7.44
N LYS A 191 19.35 -0.88 -6.23
CA LYS A 191 20.55 -0.74 -5.37
C LYS A 191 21.78 -1.38 -6.01
N GLU A 192 21.64 -2.59 -6.55
CA GLU A 192 22.74 -3.29 -7.24
C GLU A 192 23.24 -2.49 -8.45
N GLN A 193 22.33 -1.93 -9.24
CA GLN A 193 22.70 -1.07 -10.36
C GLN A 193 23.47 0.17 -9.89
N GLN A 194 23.00 0.85 -8.84
CA GLN A 194 23.69 2.00 -8.27
C GLN A 194 25.09 1.64 -7.76
N LEU A 195 25.26 0.48 -7.13
CA LEU A 195 26.56 0.02 -6.66
C LEU A 195 27.54 -0.18 -7.82
N ARG A 196 27.10 -0.84 -8.90
CA ARG A 196 27.90 -1.02 -10.12
C ARG A 196 28.29 0.32 -10.77
N GLU A 197 27.38 1.29 -10.79
CA GLU A 197 27.67 2.64 -11.31
C GLU A 197 28.69 3.40 -10.46
N MET A 198 28.69 3.19 -9.14
CA MET A 198 29.68 3.77 -8.23
C MET A 198 31.06 3.12 -8.39
N GLU A 199 31.13 1.79 -8.51
CA GLU A 199 32.39 1.05 -8.72
C GLU A 199 33.06 1.39 -10.06
N ASN A 200 32.27 1.65 -11.10
CA ASN A 200 32.78 1.96 -12.44
C ASN A 200 33.13 3.45 -12.67
N LYS A 201 32.91 4.34 -11.69
CA LYS A 201 33.36 5.73 -11.77
C LYS A 201 34.85 5.82 -11.42
N PRO A 202 35.71 6.38 -12.30
CA PRO A 202 37.13 6.52 -11.97
C PRO A 202 37.31 7.42 -10.73
N LEU A 203 38.07 6.92 -9.74
CA LEU A 203 38.35 7.59 -8.46
C LEU A 203 39.08 8.95 -8.61
N PHE A 204 39.66 9.21 -9.78
CA PHE A 204 40.29 10.48 -10.12
C PHE A 204 39.84 10.92 -11.52
N ARG A 205 39.25 12.12 -11.61
CA ARG A 205 39.30 12.91 -12.84
C ARG A 205 40.69 13.53 -12.90
N ILE A 206 41.48 13.16 -13.89
CA ILE A 206 42.67 13.93 -14.25
C ILE A 206 42.13 15.09 -15.10
N GLU A 207 42.11 16.30 -14.51
CA GLU A 207 41.93 17.56 -15.24
C GLU A 207 43.23 17.98 -15.93
#